data_AF-A0A7S3GDW7-F1
#
_entry.id   AF-A0A7S3GDW7-F1
#
_cell.length_a   1.000
_cell.length_b   1.000
_cell.length_c   1.000
_cell.angle_alpha   90.00
_cell.angle_beta   90.00
_cell.angle_gamma   90.00
#
_symmetry.space_group_name_H-M   'P 1'
#
loop_
_entity.id
_entity.type
_entity.pdbx_description
1 polymer ?
#
loop_
_entity_poly.entity_id
_entity_poly.type
_entity_poly.pdbx_seq_one_letter_code
_entity_poly.pdbx_strand_id
1 'polypeptide(L)'
;MRNRCFICDIDRAEFDRHGNGFEFHIKEEQNMWMYMYFIIYLQEKSSTEYTGPESFVASLYGNNSTNWVPQNKAMSLADVLDSDSEEEELILASVKRLEVGVAANTETLREVTEMLSKMRRDEGFDGSSVPGSARSLNRAGSFGGSQRL
;
A
#
# COMPACT_ATOMS: atom_id res chain seq x y z
N MET A 1 -27.53 -8.94 13.85
CA MET A 1 -27.10 -9.72 12.67
C MET A 1 -25.59 -9.57 12.53
N ARG A 2 -24.88 -10.60 12.06
CA ARG A 2 -23.44 -10.48 11.73
C ARG A 2 -23.28 -9.73 10.41
N ASN A 3 -22.34 -8.78 10.38
CA ASN A 3 -22.06 -7.92 9.23
C ASN A 3 -20.83 -8.37 8.43
N ARG A 4 -20.14 -9.44 8.86
CA ARG A 4 -19.02 -10.06 8.15
C ARG A 4 -19.17 -11.56 8.05
N CYS A 5 -18.66 -12.14 6.98
CA CYS A 5 -18.58 -13.58 6.83
C CYS A 5 -17.52 -14.14 7.80
N PHE A 6 -17.82 -15.27 8.44
CA PHE A 6 -16.89 -15.91 9.39
C PHE A 6 -15.69 -16.57 8.69
N ILE A 7 -15.83 -16.94 7.41
CA ILE A 7 -14.83 -17.71 6.68
C ILE A 7 -13.89 -16.76 5.94
N CYS A 8 -14.42 -15.91 5.05
CA CYS A 8 -13.59 -15.00 4.24
C CYS A 8 -13.34 -13.61 4.82
N ASP A 9 -14.01 -13.23 5.92
CA ASP A 9 -13.94 -11.90 6.54
C ASP A 9 -14.41 -10.71 5.65
N ILE A 10 -15.13 -10.99 4.56
CA ILE A 10 -15.71 -9.95 3.71
C ILE A 10 -17.01 -9.40 4.34
N ASP A 11 -17.21 -8.08 4.24
CA ASP A 11 -18.39 -7.37 4.72
C ASP A 11 -19.66 -7.76 3.94
N ARG A 12 -20.77 -7.91 4.68
CA ARG A 12 -22.12 -8.18 4.17
C ARG A 12 -22.50 -7.27 3.01
N ALA A 13 -22.13 -6.00 3.11
CA ALA A 13 -22.45 -5.00 2.10
C ALA A 13 -21.83 -5.31 0.74
N GLU A 14 -20.67 -5.98 0.66
CA GLU A 14 -20.08 -6.35 -0.63
C GLU A 14 -20.94 -7.38 -1.35
N PHE A 15 -21.41 -8.40 -0.62
CA PHE A 15 -22.28 -9.42 -1.17
C PHE A 15 -23.64 -8.89 -1.58
N ASP A 16 -24.19 -7.94 -0.82
CA ASP A 16 -25.49 -7.33 -1.14
C ASP A 16 -25.41 -6.37 -2.33
N ARG A 17 -24.24 -5.79 -2.62
CA ARG A 17 -24.04 -4.88 -3.76
C ARG A 17 -23.59 -5.57 -5.05
N HIS A 18 -22.67 -6.52 -4.93
CA HIS A 18 -21.95 -7.08 -6.08
C HIS A 18 -22.20 -8.58 -6.26
N GLY A 19 -22.76 -9.27 -5.26
CA GLY A 19 -23.02 -10.70 -5.30
C GLY A 19 -24.51 -11.06 -5.29
N ASN A 20 -24.81 -12.31 -4.90
CA ASN A 20 -26.16 -12.83 -4.79
C ASN A 20 -26.80 -12.55 -3.40
N GLY A 21 -26.22 -11.64 -2.61
CA GLY A 21 -26.62 -11.33 -1.25
C GLY A 21 -25.94 -12.19 -0.18
N PHE A 22 -25.77 -11.61 1.01
CA PHE A 22 -25.00 -12.25 2.09
C PHE A 22 -25.62 -13.56 2.62
N GLU A 23 -26.95 -13.65 2.66
CA GLU A 23 -27.62 -14.86 3.16
C GLU A 23 -27.42 -16.07 2.23
N PHE A 24 -27.36 -15.83 0.92
CA PHE A 24 -26.99 -16.87 -0.04
C PHE A 24 -25.54 -17.28 0.17
N HIS A 25 -24.63 -16.31 0.29
CA HIS A 25 -23.21 -16.56 0.51
C HIS A 25 -22.95 -17.47 1.72
N ILE A 26 -23.51 -17.19 2.90
CA ILE A 26 -23.25 -17.99 4.11
C ILE A 26 -23.96 -19.36 4.14
N LYS A 27 -24.94 -19.59 3.26
CA LYS A 27 -25.72 -20.85 3.23
C LYS A 27 -25.24 -21.80 2.15
N GLU A 28 -24.96 -21.25 0.96
CA GLU A 28 -24.68 -22.02 -0.25
C GLU A 28 -23.20 -22.02 -0.63
N GLU A 29 -22.45 -20.94 -0.34
CA GLU A 29 -21.03 -20.83 -0.73
C GLU A 29 -20.09 -21.12 0.45
N GLN A 30 -20.32 -20.47 1.59
CA GLN A 30 -19.46 -20.49 2.78
C GLN A 30 -20.23 -20.94 4.03
N ASN A 31 -20.87 -22.11 3.90
CA ASN A 31 -21.56 -22.75 5.01
C ASN A 31 -20.57 -23.27 6.06
N MET A 32 -20.54 -22.64 7.24
CA MET A 32 -19.61 -23.00 8.32
C MET A 32 -19.64 -24.48 8.71
N TRP A 33 -20.80 -25.12 8.63
CA TRP A 33 -20.96 -26.51 9.01
C TRP A 33 -20.34 -27.46 7.98
N MET A 34 -20.28 -27.06 6.72
CA MET A 34 -19.65 -27.87 5.68
C MET A 34 -18.13 -27.94 5.84
N TYR A 35 -17.50 -26.88 6.37
CA TYR A 35 -16.07 -26.89 6.71
C TYR A 35 -15.79 -27.82 7.90
N MET A 36 -16.62 -27.78 8.94
CA MET A 36 -16.52 -28.70 10.07
C MET A 36 -16.73 -30.16 9.64
N TYR A 37 -17.76 -30.40 8.83
CA TYR A 37 -18.02 -31.72 8.24
C TYR A 37 -16.82 -32.21 7.43
N PHE A 38 -16.23 -31.36 6.60
CA PHE A 38 -15.09 -31.72 5.77
C PHE A 38 -13.86 -32.14 6.59
N ILE A 39 -13.58 -31.47 7.72
CA ILE A 39 -12.50 -31.89 8.63
C ILE A 39 -12.76 -33.27 9.22
N ILE A 40 -13.98 -33.51 9.71
CA ILE A 40 -14.36 -34.83 10.25
C ILE A 40 -14.26 -35.90 9.16
N TYR A 41 -14.75 -35.60 7.95
CA TYR A 41 -14.65 -36.48 6.79
C TYR A 41 -13.21 -36.87 6.47
N LEU A 42 -12.28 -35.90 6.47
CA LEU A 42 -10.86 -36.19 6.28
C LEU A 42 -10.32 -37.08 7.39
N GLN A 43 -10.68 -36.82 8.65
CA GLN A 43 -10.23 -37.63 9.79
C GLN A 43 -10.73 -39.08 9.77
N GLU A 44 -11.92 -39.33 9.22
CA GLU A 44 -12.51 -40.67 9.11
C GLU A 44 -12.06 -41.44 7.87
N LYS A 45 -11.79 -40.75 6.76
CA LYS A 45 -11.38 -41.37 5.49
C LYS A 45 -9.93 -41.85 5.53
N SER A 46 -9.66 -43.00 4.90
CA SER A 46 -8.28 -43.51 4.76
C SER A 46 -7.43 -42.52 3.96
N SER A 47 -6.24 -42.18 4.48
CA SER A 47 -5.32 -41.25 3.82
C SER A 47 -4.83 -41.75 2.45
N THR A 48 -4.85 -43.06 2.21
CA THR A 48 -4.50 -43.65 0.90
C THR A 48 -5.56 -43.39 -0.18
N GLU A 49 -6.77 -43.00 0.22
CA GLU A 49 -7.90 -42.72 -0.67
C GLU A 49 -8.13 -41.22 -0.85
N TYR A 50 -7.28 -40.38 -0.28
CA TYR A 50 -7.36 -38.95 -0.48
C TYR A 50 -7.11 -38.60 -1.95
N THR A 51 -7.94 -37.71 -2.46
CA THR A 51 -7.67 -37.00 -3.70
C THR A 51 -6.54 -35.98 -3.49
N GLY A 52 -6.06 -35.38 -4.58
CA GLY A 52 -5.03 -34.34 -4.51
C GLY A 52 -5.41 -33.17 -3.57
N PRO A 53 -6.59 -32.53 -3.75
CA PRO A 53 -7.03 -31.45 -2.87
C PRO A 53 -7.22 -31.88 -1.41
N GLU A 54 -7.77 -33.07 -1.17
CA GLU A 54 -7.93 -33.60 0.19
C GLU A 54 -6.58 -33.79 0.89
N SER A 55 -5.59 -34.34 0.19
CA SER A 55 -4.23 -34.50 0.70
C SER A 55 -3.59 -33.15 1.03
N PHE A 56 -3.79 -32.14 0.17
CA PHE A 56 -3.31 -30.79 0.40
C PHE A 56 -3.90 -30.20 1.68
N VAL A 57 -5.23 -30.25 1.84
CA VAL A 57 -5.90 -29.74 3.04
C VAL A 57 -5.50 -30.51 4.29
N ALA A 58 -5.45 -31.84 4.22
CA ALA A 58 -5.05 -32.69 5.35
C ALA A 58 -3.63 -32.35 5.83
N SER A 59 -2.70 -32.06 4.92
CA SER A 59 -1.33 -31.66 5.27
C SER A 59 -1.29 -30.31 6.00
N LEU A 60 -2.05 -29.32 5.54
CA LEU A 60 -2.13 -28.00 6.17
C LEU A 60 -2.81 -28.08 7.54
N TYR A 61 -3.88 -28.85 7.63
CA TYR A 61 -4.58 -29.10 8.89
C TYR A 61 -3.68 -29.78 9.93
N GLY A 62 -2.93 -30.81 9.53
CA GLY A 62 -1.96 -31.48 10.40
C GLY A 62 -0.83 -30.56 10.89
N ASN A 63 -0.49 -29.55 10.11
CA ASN A 63 0.47 -28.49 10.46
C ASN A 63 -0.17 -27.31 11.22
N ASN A 64 -1.42 -27.44 11.65
CA ASN A 64 -2.20 -26.39 12.31
C ASN A 64 -2.27 -25.08 11.50
N SER A 65 -2.25 -25.20 10.17
CA SER A 65 -2.34 -24.08 9.22
C SER A 65 -3.76 -23.93 8.69
N THR A 66 -4.26 -22.70 8.71
CA THR A 66 -5.57 -22.33 8.17
C THR A 66 -5.50 -21.80 6.73
N ASN A 67 -4.34 -21.91 6.06
CA ASN A 67 -4.13 -21.32 4.73
C ASN A 67 -4.98 -21.94 3.60
N TRP A 68 -5.66 -23.06 3.88
CA TRP A 68 -6.61 -23.68 2.96
C TRP A 68 -8.01 -23.05 3.04
N VAL A 69 -8.31 -22.29 4.10
CA VAL A 69 -9.58 -21.56 4.26
C VAL A 69 -9.52 -20.29 3.41
N PRO A 70 -10.55 -19.97 2.60
CA PRO A 70 -10.56 -18.74 1.81
C PRO A 70 -10.44 -17.50 2.69
N GLN A 71 -9.45 -16.64 2.42
CA GLN A 71 -9.26 -15.35 3.08
C GLN A 71 -9.45 -14.23 2.07
N ASN A 72 -10.33 -13.27 2.35
CA ASN A 72 -10.68 -12.17 1.43
C ASN A 72 -11.01 -12.64 0.02
N LYS A 73 -11.65 -13.82 -0.09
CA LYS A 73 -12.06 -14.42 -1.36
C LYS A 73 -13.46 -15.01 -1.25
N ALA A 74 -14.27 -14.76 -2.27
CA ALA A 74 -15.58 -15.38 -2.45
C ALA A 74 -15.87 -15.57 -3.93
N MET A 75 -16.50 -16.69 -4.29
CA MET A 75 -16.82 -17.02 -5.68
C MET A 75 -17.75 -15.99 -6.32
N SER A 76 -18.75 -15.51 -5.56
CA SER A 76 -19.69 -14.48 -6.01
C SER A 76 -19.07 -13.09 -6.20
N LEU A 77 -17.84 -12.87 -5.74
CA LEU A 77 -17.12 -11.59 -5.83
C LEU A 77 -15.81 -11.70 -6.62
N ALA A 78 -15.57 -12.82 -7.32
CA ALA A 78 -14.29 -13.09 -7.99
C ALA A 78 -13.89 -11.96 -8.94
N ASP A 79 -14.79 -11.54 -9.84
CA ASP A 79 -14.51 -10.49 -10.83
C ASP A 79 -14.16 -9.13 -10.18
N VAL A 80 -14.80 -8.80 -9.05
CA VAL A 80 -14.54 -7.54 -8.33
C VAL A 80 -13.18 -7.60 -7.62
N LEU A 81 -12.91 -8.70 -6.93
CA LEU A 81 -11.68 -8.86 -6.16
C LEU A 81 -10.45 -9.03 -7.06
N ASP A 82 -10.61 -9.65 -8.22
CA ASP A 82 -9.54 -9.79 -9.21
C ASP A 82 -9.18 -8.41 -9.79
N SER A 83 -10.18 -7.57 -10.13
CA SER A 83 -9.97 -6.18 -10.56
C SER A 83 -9.20 -5.36 -9.50
N ASP A 84 -9.62 -5.45 -8.23
CA ASP A 84 -8.94 -4.75 -7.13
C ASP A 84 -7.47 -5.19 -7.01
N SER A 85 -7.19 -6.48 -7.24
CA SER A 85 -5.82 -7.01 -7.18
C SER A 85 -4.93 -6.52 -8.34
N GLU A 86 -5.49 -6.38 -9.55
CA GLU A 86 -4.77 -5.84 -10.71
C GLU A 86 -4.42 -4.35 -10.48
N GLU A 87 -5.36 -3.58 -9.91
CA GLU A 87 -5.11 -2.18 -9.54
C GLU A 87 -4.01 -2.07 -8.48
N GLU A 88 -4.02 -2.93 -7.47
CA GLU A 88 -2.98 -2.96 -6.42
C GLU A 88 -1.59 -3.27 -7.01
N GLU A 89 -1.48 -4.22 -7.94
CA GLU A 89 -0.22 -4.54 -8.61
C GLU A 89 0.33 -3.34 -9.42
N LEU A 90 -0.55 -2.61 -10.11
CA LEU A 90 -0.18 -1.40 -10.85
C LEU A 90 0.30 -0.28 -9.93
N ILE A 91 -0.33 -0.12 -8.77
CA ILE A 91 0.08 0.83 -7.73
C ILE A 91 1.46 0.45 -7.19
N LEU A 92 1.67 -0.80 -6.82
CA LEU A 92 2.96 -1.29 -6.32
C LEU A 92 4.08 -1.11 -7.35
N ALA A 93 3.81 -1.41 -8.63
CA ALA A 93 4.76 -1.18 -9.71
C ALA A 93 5.10 0.32 -9.88
N SER A 94 4.12 1.20 -9.69
CA SER A 94 4.31 2.65 -9.75
C SER A 94 5.14 3.18 -8.58
N VAL A 95 4.87 2.71 -7.36
CA VAL A 95 5.65 3.04 -6.16
C VAL A 95 7.11 2.61 -6.35
N LYS A 96 7.35 1.40 -6.84
CA LYS A 96 8.71 0.90 -7.09
C LYS A 96 9.48 1.73 -8.11
N ARG A 97 8.82 2.21 -9.17
CA ARG A 97 9.42 3.15 -10.14
C ARG A 97 9.77 4.49 -9.49
N LEU A 98 8.89 5.00 -8.64
CA LEU A 98 9.14 6.24 -7.90
C LEU A 98 10.32 6.10 -6.92
N GLU A 99 10.45 4.98 -6.22
CA GLU A 99 11.59 4.72 -5.33
C GLU A 99 12.93 4.77 -6.07
N VAL A 100 13.02 4.14 -7.24
CA VAL A 100 14.22 4.20 -8.10
C VAL A 100 14.49 5.64 -8.57
N GLY A 101 13.45 6.36 -8.99
CA GLY A 101 13.56 7.76 -9.41
C GLY A 101 14.04 8.68 -8.28
N VAL A 102 13.51 8.49 -7.07
CA VAL A 102 13.93 9.24 -5.87
C VAL A 102 15.40 8.96 -5.56
N ALA A 103 15.83 7.70 -5.59
CA ALA A 103 17.23 7.35 -5.36
C ALA A 103 18.17 8.04 -6.38
N ALA A 104 17.85 7.98 -7.67
CA ALA A 104 18.63 8.63 -8.72
C ALA A 104 18.69 10.16 -8.56
N ASN A 105 17.56 10.79 -8.21
CA ASN A 105 17.49 12.22 -7.94
C ASN A 105 18.32 12.62 -6.72
N THR A 106 18.29 11.82 -5.64
CA THR A 106 19.10 12.10 -4.45
C THR A 106 20.60 12.06 -4.74
N GLU A 107 21.05 11.15 -5.62
CA GLU A 107 22.44 11.09 -6.04
C GLU A 107 22.81 12.29 -6.92
N THR A 108 21.97 12.64 -7.88
CA THR A 108 22.17 13.82 -8.74
C THR A 108 22.29 15.10 -7.89
N LEU A 109 21.45 15.25 -6.86
CA LEU A 109 21.51 16.38 -5.93
C LEU A 109 22.82 16.39 -5.12
N ARG A 110 23.32 15.22 -4.72
CA ARG A 110 24.62 15.07 -4.04
C ARG A 110 25.76 15.57 -4.92
N GLU A 111 25.79 15.16 -6.19
CA GLU A 111 26.80 15.58 -7.18
C GLU A 111 26.76 17.09 -7.45
N VAL A 112 25.57 17.65 -7.67
CA VAL A 112 25.39 19.10 -7.88
C VAL A 112 25.87 19.89 -6.66
N THR A 113 25.54 19.44 -5.45
CA THR A 113 26.00 20.07 -4.21
C THR A 113 27.52 20.05 -4.09
N GLU A 114 28.17 18.94 -4.47
CA GLU A 114 29.63 18.82 -4.47
C GLU A 114 30.26 19.76 -5.50
N MET A 115 29.70 19.86 -6.70
CA MET A 115 30.17 20.76 -7.77
C MET A 115 30.09 22.23 -7.34
N LEU A 116 28.96 22.66 -6.75
CA LEU A 116 28.80 24.02 -6.20
C LEU A 116 29.84 24.30 -5.10
N SER A 117 30.16 23.32 -4.26
CA SER A 117 31.20 23.47 -3.24
C SER A 117 32.60 23.65 -3.82
N LYS A 118 32.90 23.03 -4.97
CA LYS A 118 34.17 23.17 -5.70
C LYS A 118 34.26 24.54 -6.37
N MET A 119 33.24 24.95 -7.12
CA MET A 119 33.21 26.29 -7.74
C MET A 119 33.36 27.41 -6.70
N ARG A 120 32.72 27.30 -5.53
CA ARG A 120 32.90 28.28 -4.44
C ARG A 120 34.35 28.39 -3.95
N ARG A 121 35.12 27.30 -3.98
CA ARG A 121 36.55 27.31 -3.60
C ARG A 121 37.42 27.90 -4.71
N ASP A 122 37.10 27.60 -5.97
CA ASP A 122 37.86 28.03 -7.14
C ASP A 122 37.65 29.52 -7.48
N GLU A 123 36.48 30.08 -7.17
CA GLU A 123 36.17 31.51 -7.31
C GLU A 123 36.88 32.42 -6.27
N GLY A 124 37.65 31.87 -5.32
CA GLY A 124 38.47 32.67 -4.41
C GLY A 124 37.70 33.76 -3.65
N PHE A 125 36.52 33.46 -3.09
CA PHE A 125 35.85 34.39 -2.19
C PHE A 125 36.47 34.33 -0.78
N ASP A 126 37.51 35.13 -0.61
CA ASP A 126 38.03 35.56 0.69
C ASP A 126 36.96 36.40 1.41
N GLY A 127 36.44 35.88 2.52
CA GLY A 127 35.52 36.57 3.42
C GLY A 127 36.09 37.81 4.14
N SER A 128 37.24 38.35 3.73
CA SER A 128 37.87 39.55 4.32
C SER A 128 37.34 40.88 3.79
N SER A 129 36.54 40.90 2.73
CA SER A 129 35.99 42.14 2.18
C SER A 129 34.55 42.39 2.62
N VAL A 130 34.37 42.71 3.91
CA VAL A 130 33.21 43.52 4.34
C VAL A 130 33.57 44.98 4.09
N PRO A 131 32.95 45.68 3.12
CA PRO A 131 33.18 47.10 2.96
C PRO A 131 32.51 47.84 4.13
N GLY A 132 33.34 48.27 5.07
CA GLY A 132 33.25 49.56 5.73
C GLY A 132 31.87 49.98 6.23
N SER A 133 31.63 49.74 7.52
CA SER A 133 30.96 50.73 8.35
C SER A 133 31.74 52.05 8.29
N ALA A 134 31.21 53.08 7.62
CA ALA A 134 31.38 54.48 8.06
C ALA A 134 30.42 55.46 7.34
N ARG A 135 29.54 56.03 8.17
CA ARG A 135 29.09 57.44 8.21
C ARG A 135 28.25 58.01 7.05
N SER A 136 26.95 58.12 7.37
CA SER A 136 26.19 59.38 7.45
C SER A 136 26.61 60.54 6.53
N LEU A 137 25.76 60.80 5.53
CA LEU A 137 25.52 62.16 5.03
C LEU A 137 24.01 62.43 5.05
N ASN A 138 23.61 63.29 5.99
CA ASN A 138 22.37 64.03 5.95
C ASN A 138 22.36 64.92 4.69
N ARG A 139 21.33 64.83 3.85
CA ARG A 139 20.65 66.03 3.33
C ARG A 139 19.24 65.74 2.80
N ALA A 140 18.34 66.62 3.23
CA ALA A 140 16.90 66.68 3.03
C ALA A 140 16.37 66.54 1.59
N GLY A 141 15.16 65.98 1.48
CA GLY A 141 14.28 66.07 0.31
C GLY A 141 12.91 65.47 0.62
N SER A 142 11.95 66.34 0.94
CA SER A 142 10.54 66.06 1.28
C SER A 142 9.71 65.58 0.07
N PHE A 143 8.47 65.16 0.38
CA PHE A 143 7.30 64.83 -0.47
C PHE A 143 7.20 63.35 -0.90
N GLY A 144 6.13 62.59 -0.61
CA GLY A 144 4.83 62.89 0.00
C GLY A 144 3.75 62.02 -0.68
N GLY A 145 3.01 61.20 0.08
CA GLY A 145 1.78 60.50 -0.33
C GLY A 145 1.98 59.32 -1.30
N SER A 146 1.18 58.26 -1.35
CA SER A 146 -0.14 58.01 -0.78
C SER A 146 -0.39 56.49 -0.71
N GLN A 147 -1.19 56.10 0.26
CA GLN A 147 -1.69 54.75 0.56
C GLN A 147 -2.64 54.15 -0.50
N ARG A 148 -2.86 52.83 -0.33
CA ARG A 148 -4.02 51.99 -0.73
C ARG A 148 -4.05 51.60 -2.22
N LEU A 149 -4.39 50.37 -2.62
CA LEU A 149 -5.19 49.30 -2.01
C LEU A 149 -4.47 47.94 -2.13
#